data_AF-A0A3D1KQ66-F1
#
_entry.id   AF-A0A3D1KQ66-F1
#
_cell.length_a   1.000
_cell.length_b   1.000
_cell.length_c   1.000
_cell.angle_alpha   90.00
_cell.angle_beta   90.00
_cell.angle_gamma   90.00
#
_symmetry.space_group_name_H-M   'P 1'
#
loop_
_entity.id
_entity.type
_entity.pdbx_description
1 polymer ?
#
loop_
_entity_poly.entity_id
_entity_poly.type
_entity_poly.pdbx_seq_one_letter_code
_entity_poly.pdbx_strand_id
1 'polypeptide(L)' 'KEIALVMTYGGTTKDPWGNTKAGLKVTGVINRTDFGLKYNSVLEAGSLMIGEEVAITAKVELAKI' A
#
# COMPACT_ATOMS: atom_id res chain seq x y z
N LYS A 1 -6.61 -8.13 -10.84
CA LYS A 1 -5.14 -8.31 -10.91
C LYS A 1 -4.68 -8.68 -9.52
N GLU A 2 -3.98 -9.81 -9.39
CA GLU A 2 -3.35 -10.18 -8.13
C GLU A 2 -2.08 -9.34 -7.96
N ILE A 3 -1.80 -8.90 -6.72
CA ILE A 3 -0.60 -8.15 -6.38
C ILE A 3 0.04 -8.76 -5.14
N ALA A 4 1.37 -8.87 -5.15
CA ALA A 4 2.13 -9.27 -3.99
C ALA A 4 2.42 -8.03 -3.14
N LEU A 5 2.04 -8.07 -1.86
CA LEU A 5 2.34 -7.02 -0.90
C LEU A 5 3.23 -7.60 0.21
N VAL A 6 4.20 -6.80 0.65
CA VAL A 6 5.06 -7.13 1.76
C VAL A 6 4.39 -6.70 3.05
N MET A 7 4.25 -7.63 4.00
CA MET A 7 3.73 -7.37 5.33
C MET A 7 4.87 -7.40 6.36
N THR A 8 4.92 -6.38 7.21
CA THR A 8 5.76 -6.35 8.41
C THR A 8 4.84 -6.41 9.63
N TYR A 9 5.05 -7.42 10.47
CA TYR A 9 4.35 -7.53 11.75
C TYR A 9 5.00 -6.58 12.77
N GLY A 10 4.20 -5.63 13.27
CA GLY A 10 4.63 -4.63 14.24
C GLY A 10 4.46 -5.08 15.71
N GLY A 11 3.93 -6.28 15.94
CA GLY A 11 3.70 -6.82 17.26
C GLY A 11 2.24 -6.83 17.68
N THR A 12 2.00 -7.43 18.86
CA THR A 12 0.70 -7.49 19.51
C THR A 12 0.83 -6.97 20.93
N THR A 13 -0.10 -6.11 21.34
CA THR A 13 -0.12 -5.50 22.68
C THR A 13 -1.54 -5.52 23.24
N LYS A 14 -1.68 -5.33 24.56
CA LYS A 14 -2.97 -5.03 25.17
C LYS A 14 -3.19 -3.53 25.21
N ASP A 15 -4.38 -3.09 24.85
CA ASP A 15 -4.79 -1.70 25.03
C ASP A 15 -5.19 -1.42 26.51
N PRO A 16 -5.35 -0.15 26.91
CA PRO A 16 -5.76 0.22 28.27
C PRO A 16 -7.13 -0.33 28.69
N TRP A 17 -7.95 -0.77 27.74
CA TRP A 17 -9.28 -1.32 27.97
C TRP A 17 -9.29 -2.85 28.05
N GLY A 18 -8.10 -3.49 27.95
CA GLY A 18 -7.93 -4.92 28.06
C GLY A 18 -8.06 -5.70 26.75
N ASN A 19 -8.34 -5.03 25.63
CA ASN A 19 -8.44 -5.68 24.32
C ASN A 19 -7.05 -6.01 23.79
N THR A 20 -6.95 -7.10 23.02
CA THR A 20 -5.69 -7.45 22.34
C THR A 20 -5.65 -6.76 20.98
N LYS A 21 -4.59 -6.00 20.71
CA LYS A 21 -4.35 -5.27 19.47
C LYS A 21 -3.17 -5.83 18.72
N ALA A 22 -3.24 -5.94 17.40
CA ALA A 22 -2.12 -6.33 16.54
C ALA A 22 -1.83 -5.22 15.52
N GLY A 23 -0.56 -4.82 15.43
CA GLY A 23 -0.08 -3.82 14.47
C GLY A 23 0.56 -4.47 13.26
N LEU A 24 0.19 -4.02 12.08
CA LEU A 24 0.70 -4.50 10.80
C LEU A 24 1.05 -3.32 9.89
N LYS A 25 2.16 -3.40 9.18
CA LYS A 25 2.50 -2.49 8.09
C LYS A 25 2.51 -3.29 6.79
N VAL A 26 1.76 -2.85 5.80
CA VAL A 26 1.71 -3.45 4.48
C VAL A 26 2.24 -2.46 3.46
N THR A 27 3.17 -2.89 2.61
CA THR A 27 3.78 -2.07 1.57
C THR A 27 3.86 -2.82 0.24
N GLY A 28 3.77 -2.10 -0.86
CA GLY A 28 4.01 -2.67 -2.19
C GLY A 28 4.04 -1.59 -3.25
N VAL A 29 4.36 -1.99 -4.48
CA VAL A 29 4.35 -1.11 -5.65
C VAL A 29 3.52 -1.80 -6.73
N ILE A 30 2.64 -1.05 -7.38
CA ILE A 30 1.82 -1.53 -8.49
C ILE A 30 2.02 -0.66 -9.72
N ASN A 31 1.81 -1.19 -10.92
CA ASN A 31 1.73 -0.38 -12.13
C ASN A 31 0.26 0.03 -12.39
N ARG A 32 -0.04 1.33 -12.46
CA ARG A 32 -1.40 1.83 -12.67
C ARG A 32 -2.02 1.41 -14.00
N THR A 33 -1.19 1.16 -15.02
CA THR A 33 -1.66 0.76 -16.36
C THR A 33 -2.26 -0.64 -16.36
N ASP A 34 -1.82 -1.54 -15.46
CA ASP A 34 -2.42 -2.86 -15.24
C ASP A 34 -3.87 -2.79 -14.76
N PHE A 35 -4.27 -1.66 -14.18
CA PHE A 35 -5.60 -1.40 -13.64
C PHE A 35 -6.44 -0.50 -14.57
N GLY A 36 -6.00 -0.32 -15.82
CA GLY A 36 -6.73 0.45 -16.83
C GLY A 36 -6.50 1.97 -16.77
N LEU A 37 -5.67 2.46 -15.84
CA LEU A 37 -5.28 3.87 -15.76
C LEU A 37 -4.16 4.17 -16.75
N LYS A 38 -4.50 4.21 -18.04
CA LYS A 38 -3.55 4.40 -19.15
C LYS A 38 -3.28 5.85 -19.53
N TYR A 39 -4.03 6.80 -18.96
CA TYR A 39 -3.84 8.22 -19.28
C TYR A 39 -2.41 8.64 -18.95
N ASN A 40 -1.70 9.17 -19.94
CA ASN A 40 -0.41 9.78 -19.77
C ASN A 40 -0.23 10.83 -20.86
N SER A 41 0.52 11.88 -20.58
CA SER A 41 0.93 12.85 -21.58
C SER A 41 2.45 12.78 -21.72
N VAL A 42 2.96 12.97 -22.92
CA VAL A 42 4.40 13.00 -23.17
C VAL A 42 4.86 14.45 -22.98
N LEU A 43 5.82 14.65 -22.08
CA LEU A 43 6.46 15.96 -21.87
C LEU A 43 7.39 16.25 -23.07
N GLU A 44 7.70 17.54 -23.30
CA GLU A 44 8.55 17.96 -24.44
C GLU A 44 9.92 17.27 -24.50
N ALA A 45 10.43 16.83 -23.35
CA ALA A 45 11.69 16.08 -23.23
C ALA A 45 11.57 14.57 -23.55
N GLY A 46 10.40 14.08 -24.01
CA GLY A 46 10.14 12.68 -24.32
C GLY A 46 9.81 11.80 -23.11
N SER A 47 9.81 12.35 -21.89
CA SER A 47 9.44 11.65 -20.67
C SER A 47 7.93 11.59 -20.45
N LEU A 48 7.47 10.58 -19.73
CA LEU A 48 6.07 10.47 -19.30
C LEU A 48 5.76 11.52 -18.20
N MET A 49 4.60 12.19 -18.31
CA MET A 49 4.13 13.16 -17.30
C MET A 49 3.77 12.49 -15.97
N ILE A 50 3.23 11.28 -16.02
CA ILE A 50 2.78 10.55 -14.83
C ILE A 50 3.52 9.21 -14.79
N GLY A 51 4.27 8.99 -13.72
CA GLY A 51 4.91 7.70 -13.44
C GLY A 51 3.91 6.55 -13.45
N GLU A 52 4.36 5.38 -13.89
CA GLU A 52 3.50 4.20 -13.94
C GLU A 52 3.39 3.49 -12.59
N GLU A 53 4.45 3.56 -11.79
CA GLU A 53 4.53 2.97 -10.46
C GLU A 53 3.74 3.77 -9.43
N VAL A 54 2.97 3.05 -8.62
CA VAL A 54 2.22 3.59 -7.48
C VAL A 54 2.64 2.82 -6.23
N ALA A 55 3.26 3.53 -5.30
CA ALA A 55 3.62 2.99 -4.00
C ALA A 55 2.39 2.93 -3.08
N ILE A 56 2.13 1.76 -2.53
CA ILE A 56 1.06 1.50 -1.56
C ILE A 56 1.71 1.36 -0.19
N THR A 57 1.17 2.06 0.80
CA THR A 57 1.51 1.88 2.22
C THR A 57 0.25 1.91 3.05
N ALA A 58 0.00 0.85 3.80
CA ALA A 58 -1.07 0.75 4.77
C ALA A 58 -0.49 0.44 6.15
N LYS A 59 -0.98 1.17 7.16
CA LYS A 59 -0.74 0.86 8.58
C LYS A 59 -2.07 0.39 9.14
N VAL A 60 -2.11 -0.85 9.62
CA VAL A 60 -3.33 -1.53 10.03
C VAL A 60 -3.22 -1.89 11.50
N GLU A 61 -4.28 -1.60 12.26
CA GLU A 61 -4.47 -2.09 13.62
C GLU A 61 -5.68 -3.02 13.63
N LEU A 62 -5.53 -4.21 14.19
CA LEU A 62 -6.61 -5.16 14.41
C LEU A 62 -6.91 -5.25 15.89
N ALA A 63 -8.19 -5.23 16.26
CA ALA A 63 -8.64 -5.41 17.62
C ALA A 63 -9.35 -6.75 17.78
N LYS A 64 -8.89 -7.57 18.72
CA LYS A 64 -9.66 -8.70 19.23
C LYS A 64 -10.50 -8.19 20.40
N ILE A 65 -11.80 -8.08 20.14
CA ILE A 65 -12.85 -7.69 21.08
C ILE A 65 -13.45 -8.96 21.69
#